data_AF-W4EZH3-F1
#
_entry.id   AF-W4EZH3-F1
#
_cell.length_a   1.000
_cell.length_b   1.000
_cell.length_c   1.000
_cell.angle_alpha   90.00
_cell.angle_beta   90.00
_cell.angle_gamma   90.00
#
_symmetry.space_group_name_H-M   'P 1'
#
loop_
_entity.id
_entity.type
_entity.pdbx_description
1 polymer ?
#
loop_
_entity_poly.entity_id
_entity_poly.type
_entity_poly.pdbx_seq_one_letter_code
_entity_poly.pdbx_strand_id
1 'polypeptide(L)'
;MRQIVTKAVVAKGKKRTEVCENLRPPNQPSSILGCWVINHTHTAKKHGNFVEVSGKFDVNVWYAYHNHSKTAVYSETVLYRDRIKLHYRDNETTGKEEVHVKVIQHPNCTEAIITPCGEQFQVTIERELLAEVVGETTICISVHPLDFEEEWDFEDESSSSSSSSSSSSSSSSSSSSSSSSSGPSFESSSFH
;
A
#
# COMPACT_ATOMS: atom_id res chain seq x y z
N MET A 1 6.55 22.14 -33.47
CA MET A 1 6.53 21.69 -32.06
C MET A 1 5.44 22.43 -31.32
N ARG A 2 4.74 21.77 -30.39
CA ARG A 2 3.89 22.40 -29.37
C ARG A 2 4.40 21.98 -27.99
N GLN A 3 4.01 22.72 -26.95
CA GLN A 3 4.32 22.42 -25.55
C GLN A 3 3.03 22.15 -24.79
N ILE A 4 3.06 21.19 -23.88
CA ILE A 4 1.97 20.91 -22.93
C ILE A 4 2.52 21.09 -21.52
N VAL A 5 1.89 21.97 -20.74
CA VAL A 5 2.15 22.10 -19.30
C VAL A 5 1.18 21.17 -18.57
N THR A 6 1.70 20.33 -17.67
CA THR A 6 0.89 19.37 -16.91
C THR A 6 1.48 19.09 -15.53
N LYS A 7 0.68 18.51 -14.63
CA LYS A 7 1.17 17.98 -13.35
C LYS A 7 1.67 16.54 -13.52
N ALA A 8 2.89 16.27 -13.08
CA ALA A 8 3.49 14.93 -13.10
C ALA A 8 4.34 14.68 -11.85
N VAL A 9 4.73 13.42 -11.61
CA VAL A 9 5.68 13.10 -10.53
C VAL A 9 7.09 13.47 -10.99
N VAL A 10 7.59 14.60 -10.45
CA VAL A 10 8.87 15.22 -10.82
C VAL A 10 10.05 14.71 -9.99
N ALA A 11 9.79 14.24 -8.76
CA ALA A 11 10.80 13.62 -7.91
C ALA A 11 10.24 12.44 -7.10
N LYS A 12 11.10 11.47 -6.80
CA LYS A 12 10.79 10.35 -5.89
C LYS A 12 11.92 10.14 -4.88
N GLY A 13 11.58 9.59 -3.72
CA GLY A 13 12.55 9.14 -2.72
C GLY A 13 12.01 7.92 -1.99
N LYS A 14 12.84 6.91 -1.75
CA LYS A 14 12.47 5.69 -1.01
C LYS A 14 13.38 5.55 0.21
N LYS A 15 12.82 5.14 1.35
CA LYS A 15 13.60 4.83 2.56
C LYS A 15 12.99 3.64 3.30
N ARG A 16 13.80 2.61 3.53
CA ARG A 16 13.57 1.61 4.58
C ARG A 16 14.26 2.09 5.86
N THR A 17 13.58 1.96 6.98
CA THR A 17 14.08 2.32 8.30
C THR A 17 13.81 1.15 9.25
N GLU A 18 14.81 0.81 10.05
CA GLU A 18 14.74 -0.20 11.12
C GLU A 18 15.23 0.47 12.41
N VAL A 19 14.50 0.28 13.51
CA VAL A 19 14.77 0.90 14.81
C VAL A 19 14.45 -0.08 15.93
N CYS A 20 15.30 -0.14 16.94
CA CYS A 20 15.06 -0.88 18.17
C CYS A 20 14.52 0.08 19.25
N GLU A 21 13.31 -0.16 19.73
CA GLU A 21 12.67 0.60 20.81
C GLU A 21 12.72 -0.21 22.12
N ASN A 22 13.02 0.46 23.25
CA ASN A 22 13.11 -0.18 24.56
C ASN A 22 11.87 0.17 25.40
N LEU A 23 10.96 -0.80 25.54
CA LEU A 23 9.66 -0.64 26.20
C LEU A 23 9.74 -1.16 27.64
N ARG A 24 9.23 -0.42 28.63
CA ARG A 24 9.29 -0.83 30.06
C ARG A 24 7.90 -1.20 30.60
N PRO A 25 7.53 -2.49 30.66
CA PRO A 25 6.28 -2.93 31.28
C PRO A 25 6.26 -2.66 32.80
N PRO A 26 5.06 -2.56 33.41
CA PRO A 26 4.92 -2.43 34.87
C PRO A 26 5.19 -3.74 35.63
N ASN A 27 5.09 -4.90 34.98
CA ASN A 27 5.41 -6.20 35.56
C ASN A 27 6.67 -6.75 34.89
N GLN A 28 7.57 -7.35 35.67
CA GLN A 28 8.76 -8.00 35.13
C GLN A 28 8.39 -9.17 34.20
N PRO A 29 8.76 -9.13 32.90
CA PRO A 29 8.39 -10.17 31.96
C PRO A 29 9.18 -11.46 32.16
N SER A 30 8.52 -12.60 31.94
CA SER A 30 9.12 -13.94 31.93
C SER A 30 9.25 -14.51 30.51
N SER A 31 8.30 -14.20 29.62
CA SER A 31 8.37 -14.54 28.19
C SER A 31 7.48 -13.62 27.36
N ILE A 32 7.87 -13.37 26.11
CA ILE A 32 7.03 -12.71 25.12
C ILE A 32 6.16 -13.78 24.43
N LEU A 33 4.87 -13.50 24.30
CA LEU A 33 3.86 -14.37 23.68
C LEU A 33 3.41 -13.84 22.32
N GLY A 34 3.53 -12.54 22.08
CA GLY A 34 3.34 -11.91 20.79
C GLY A 34 3.75 -10.44 20.83
N CYS A 35 4.19 -9.91 19.70
CA CYS A 35 4.42 -8.48 19.51
C CYS A 35 3.83 -8.04 18.16
N TRP A 36 3.07 -6.96 18.14
CA TRP A 36 2.45 -6.45 16.91
C TRP A 36 2.33 -4.93 16.94
N VAL A 37 2.30 -4.33 15.75
CA VAL A 37 2.29 -2.88 15.57
C VAL A 37 1.01 -2.47 14.83
N ILE A 38 0.31 -1.44 15.33
CA ILE A 38 -0.99 -0.98 14.80
C ILE A 38 -1.06 0.54 14.76
N ASN A 39 -2.19 1.07 14.27
CA ASN A 39 -2.55 2.49 14.31
C ASN A 39 -1.51 3.42 13.65
N HIS A 40 -0.81 2.92 12.63
CA HIS A 40 0.18 3.69 11.90
C HIS A 40 -0.46 4.89 11.20
N THR A 41 -0.05 6.08 11.61
CA THR A 41 -0.49 7.36 11.05
C THR A 41 0.74 8.23 10.77
N HIS A 42 0.69 9.02 9.70
CA HIS A 42 1.81 9.87 9.31
C HIS A 42 1.36 11.14 8.60
N THR A 43 2.24 12.13 8.62
CA THR A 43 2.14 13.40 7.89
C THR A 43 3.48 13.67 7.21
N ALA A 44 3.48 14.41 6.11
CA ALA A 44 4.68 14.66 5.33
C ALA A 44 4.82 16.13 4.92
N LYS A 45 6.05 16.63 4.88
CA LYS A 45 6.38 17.99 4.44
C LYS A 45 7.67 18.01 3.63
N LYS A 46 7.68 18.76 2.53
CA LYS A 46 8.88 18.97 1.70
C LYS A 46 9.81 19.99 2.35
N HIS A 47 11.11 19.69 2.31
CA HIS A 47 12.19 20.55 2.78
C HIS A 47 13.33 20.52 1.74
N GLY A 48 13.28 21.42 0.76
CA GLY A 48 14.28 21.47 -0.31
C GLY A 48 14.38 20.16 -1.08
N ASN A 49 15.49 19.44 -0.89
CA ASN A 49 15.84 18.18 -1.54
C ASN A 49 15.46 16.91 -0.75
N PHE A 50 14.67 17.01 0.32
CA PHE A 50 14.10 15.86 1.01
C PHE A 50 12.63 16.06 1.39
N VAL A 51 11.92 14.97 1.62
CA VAL A 51 10.63 14.95 2.31
C VAL A 51 10.86 14.48 3.73
N GLU A 52 10.33 15.23 4.69
CA GLU A 52 10.27 14.82 6.08
C GLU A 52 8.91 14.18 6.37
N VAL A 53 8.92 12.95 6.89
CA VAL A 53 7.72 12.21 7.29
C VAL A 53 7.73 12.08 8.81
N SER A 54 6.74 12.70 9.46
CA SER A 54 6.53 12.57 10.91
C SER A 54 5.31 11.70 11.14
N GLY A 55 5.43 10.65 11.95
CA GLY A 55 4.35 9.70 12.19
C GLY A 55 4.42 9.04 13.54
N LYS A 56 3.43 8.19 13.80
CA LYS A 56 3.33 7.38 15.01
C LYS A 56 2.68 6.04 14.71
N PHE A 57 2.91 5.08 15.59
CA PHE A 57 2.25 3.78 15.63
C PHE A 57 2.23 3.27 17.07
N ASP A 58 1.32 2.36 17.38
CA ASP A 58 1.24 1.75 18.71
C ASP A 58 1.87 0.35 18.66
N VAL A 59 2.86 0.10 19.51
CA VAL A 59 3.48 -1.21 19.70
C VAL A 59 2.77 -1.91 20.85
N ASN A 60 2.31 -3.13 20.63
CA ASN A 60 1.70 -3.97 21.64
C ASN A 60 2.55 -5.22 21.86
N VAL A 61 2.92 -5.48 23.11
CA VAL A 61 3.63 -6.68 23.54
C VAL A 61 2.74 -7.48 24.47
N TRP A 62 2.28 -8.66 24.05
CA TRP A 62 1.66 -9.64 24.93
C TRP A 62 2.76 -10.48 25.56
N TYR A 63 2.78 -10.54 26.89
CA TYR A 63 3.83 -11.20 27.65
C TYR A 63 3.26 -11.96 28.85
N ALA A 64 3.99 -12.98 29.27
CA ALA A 64 3.77 -13.68 30.53
C ALA A 64 4.66 -13.08 31.63
N TYR A 65 4.18 -13.10 32.87
CA TYR A 65 4.90 -12.67 34.06
C TYR A 65 4.55 -13.55 35.26
N HIS A 66 5.27 -13.37 36.38
CA HIS A 66 5.09 -14.17 37.60
C HIS A 66 5.20 -15.68 37.33
N ASN A 67 6.37 -16.11 36.81
CA ASN A 67 6.68 -17.49 36.44
C ASN A 67 5.62 -18.12 35.52
N HIS A 68 5.22 -17.38 34.48
CA HIS A 68 4.22 -17.75 33.48
C HIS A 68 2.78 -17.99 34.00
N SER A 69 2.48 -17.70 35.27
CA SER A 69 1.13 -17.89 35.83
C SER A 69 0.13 -16.77 35.49
N LYS A 70 0.61 -15.65 34.92
CA LYS A 70 -0.21 -14.52 34.48
C LYS A 70 0.28 -13.98 33.14
N THR A 71 -0.61 -13.34 32.38
CA THR A 71 -0.26 -12.62 31.16
C THR A 71 -0.84 -11.20 31.17
N ALA A 72 -0.22 -10.30 30.41
CA ALA A 72 -0.67 -8.94 30.20
C ALA A 72 -0.27 -8.46 28.80
N VAL A 73 -0.95 -7.42 28.30
CA VAL A 73 -0.53 -6.66 27.13
C VAL A 73 0.04 -5.33 27.62
N TYR A 74 1.24 -4.98 27.16
CA TYR A 74 1.80 -3.64 27.31
C TYR A 74 1.66 -2.90 25.96
N SER A 75 1.28 -1.63 26.00
CA SER A 75 1.02 -0.83 24.82
C SER A 75 1.73 0.52 24.92
N GLU A 76 2.48 0.91 23.90
CA GLU A 76 3.21 2.18 23.86
C GLU A 76 3.14 2.81 22.47
N THR A 77 2.84 4.11 22.41
CA THR A 77 2.81 4.89 21.15
C THR A 77 4.21 5.40 20.84
N VAL A 78 4.83 4.83 19.80
CA VAL A 78 6.15 5.26 19.32
C VAL A 78 5.99 6.37 18.28
N LEU A 79 6.76 7.45 18.45
CA LEU A 79 6.83 8.61 17.56
C LEU A 79 8.09 8.53 16.69
N TYR A 80 7.97 8.78 15.39
CA TYR A 80 9.12 8.75 14.49
C TYR A 80 9.17 9.94 13.52
N ARG A 81 10.38 10.25 13.05
CA ARG A 81 10.66 11.31 12.07
C ARG A 81 11.71 10.81 11.07
N ASP A 82 11.27 10.55 9.84
CA ASP A 82 12.12 10.09 8.75
C ASP A 82 12.40 11.22 7.75
N ARG A 83 13.65 11.32 7.29
CA ARG A 83 14.04 12.18 6.16
C ARG A 83 14.32 11.31 4.94
N ILE A 84 13.50 11.47 3.90
CA ILE A 84 13.57 10.73 2.65
C ILE A 84 14.17 11.65 1.60
N LYS A 85 15.41 11.36 1.17
CA LYS A 85 16.10 12.13 0.13
C LYS A 85 15.35 12.00 -1.20
N LEU A 86 15.13 13.13 -1.88
CA LEU A 86 14.49 13.18 -3.19
C LEU A 86 15.53 13.04 -4.30
N HIS A 87 15.12 12.34 -5.36
CA HIS A 87 15.79 12.24 -6.64
C HIS A 87 14.84 12.80 -7.70
N TYR A 88 15.25 13.92 -8.30
CA TYR A 88 14.52 14.60 -9.36
C TYR A 88 14.82 13.96 -10.71
N ARG A 89 13.84 13.97 -11.62
CA ARG A 89 14.05 13.57 -13.03
C ARG A 89 14.56 14.74 -13.87
N ASP A 90 13.93 15.90 -13.69
CA ASP A 90 14.20 17.11 -14.46
C ASP A 90 14.78 18.20 -13.54
N ASN A 91 15.65 19.05 -14.07
CA ASN A 91 16.34 20.09 -13.29
C ASN A 91 15.44 21.30 -12.98
N GLU A 92 14.36 21.52 -13.73
CA GLU A 92 13.51 22.70 -13.59
C GLU A 92 12.05 22.32 -13.29
N THR A 93 11.69 22.40 -12.01
CA THR A 93 10.30 22.33 -11.54
C THR A 93 9.86 23.73 -11.12
N THR A 94 8.95 24.33 -11.88
CA THR A 94 8.33 25.62 -11.54
C THR A 94 6.95 25.38 -10.92
N GLY A 95 6.46 26.32 -10.10
CA GLY A 95 5.10 26.29 -9.57
C GLY A 95 4.94 25.58 -8.21
N LYS A 96 3.72 25.14 -7.92
CA LYS A 96 3.35 24.59 -6.61
C LYS A 96 3.54 23.07 -6.57
N GLU A 97 4.49 22.62 -5.75
CA GLU A 97 4.72 21.20 -5.48
C GLU A 97 3.73 20.62 -4.46
N GLU A 98 3.29 19.39 -4.69
CA GLU A 98 2.44 18.58 -3.81
C GLU A 98 3.19 17.30 -3.41
N VAL A 99 3.11 16.90 -2.13
CA VAL A 99 3.81 15.72 -1.60
C VAL A 99 2.82 14.61 -1.29
N HIS A 100 3.06 13.44 -1.85
CA HIS A 100 2.35 12.22 -1.52
C HIS A 100 3.33 11.22 -0.90
N VAL A 101 2.94 10.59 0.20
CA VAL A 101 3.71 9.50 0.81
C VAL A 101 2.90 8.22 0.74
N LYS A 102 3.49 7.20 0.14
CA LYS A 102 2.97 5.84 0.09
C LYS A 102 3.75 4.99 1.08
N VAL A 103 3.03 4.29 1.95
CA VAL A 103 3.61 3.24 2.78
C VAL A 103 3.81 2.00 1.89
N ILE A 104 5.04 1.52 1.81
CA ILE A 104 5.40 0.31 1.05
C ILE A 104 5.42 -0.91 1.97
N GLN A 105 6.00 -0.74 3.16
CA GLN A 105 5.92 -1.68 4.28
C GLN A 105 5.42 -0.88 5.50
N HIS A 106 4.26 -1.26 6.03
CA HIS A 106 3.76 -0.69 7.28
C HIS A 106 4.72 -1.03 8.42
N PRO A 107 4.82 -0.18 9.48
CA PRO A 107 5.57 -0.51 10.67
C PRO A 107 5.23 -1.90 11.19
N ASN A 108 6.22 -2.77 11.27
CA ASN A 108 6.05 -4.16 11.68
C ASN A 108 7.16 -4.57 12.65
N CYS A 109 6.82 -5.40 13.63
CA CYS A 109 7.79 -6.00 14.54
C CYS A 109 8.54 -7.12 13.80
N THR A 110 9.85 -6.98 13.65
CA THR A 110 10.72 -8.04 13.10
C THR A 110 11.28 -8.94 14.21
N GLU A 111 11.53 -8.37 15.39
CA GLU A 111 12.08 -9.06 16.54
C GLU A 111 11.58 -8.41 17.84
N ALA A 112 11.34 -9.22 18.88
CA ALA A 112 11.08 -8.73 20.22
C ALA A 112 11.77 -9.64 21.23
N ILE A 113 12.67 -9.09 22.04
CA ILE A 113 13.42 -9.81 23.07
C ILE A 113 13.21 -9.16 24.45
N ILE A 114 13.39 -9.95 25.51
CA ILE A 114 13.54 -9.40 26.85
C ILE A 114 15.02 -9.02 27.03
N THR A 115 15.29 -7.79 27.49
CA THR A 115 16.66 -7.31 27.69
C THR A 115 17.41 -8.15 28.74
N PRO A 116 18.76 -8.20 28.73
CA PRO A 116 19.52 -9.00 29.69
C PRO A 116 19.26 -8.68 31.17
N CYS A 117 18.77 -7.48 31.48
CA CYS A 117 18.38 -7.07 32.83
C CYS A 117 17.02 -7.65 33.27
N GLY A 118 16.24 -8.22 32.34
CA GLY A 118 14.93 -8.82 32.60
C GLY A 118 13.78 -7.81 32.83
N GLU A 119 14.01 -6.51 32.71
CA GLU A 119 13.03 -5.46 33.05
C GLU A 119 12.31 -4.83 31.85
N GLN A 120 12.86 -4.96 30.64
CA GLN A 120 12.41 -4.24 29.46
C GLN A 120 12.28 -5.18 28.27
N PHE A 121 11.39 -4.85 27.35
CA PHE A 121 11.42 -5.39 25.99
C PHE A 121 12.33 -4.53 25.13
N GLN A 122 13.10 -5.15 24.25
CA GLN A 122 13.69 -4.50 23.09
C GLN A 122 12.94 -5.01 21.87
N VAL A 123 12.28 -4.11 21.15
CA VAL A 123 11.45 -4.42 19.97
C VAL A 123 12.06 -3.77 18.75
N THR A 124 12.45 -4.58 17.76
CA THR A 124 12.95 -4.12 16.48
C THR A 124 11.77 -3.94 15.52
N ILE A 125 11.60 -2.72 15.02
CA ILE A 125 10.51 -2.32 14.13
C ILE A 125 11.09 -1.87 12.79
N GLU A 126 10.67 -2.53 11.72
CA GLU A 126 10.94 -2.08 10.35
C GLU A 126 9.78 -1.29 9.77
N ARG A 127 10.07 -0.41 8.81
CA ARG A 127 9.08 0.26 7.94
C ARG A 127 9.72 0.68 6.63
N GLU A 128 8.94 0.79 5.56
CA GLU A 128 9.42 1.31 4.28
C GLU A 128 8.44 2.31 3.67
N LEU A 129 8.96 3.49 3.32
CA LEU A 129 8.19 4.64 2.83
C LEU A 129 8.72 5.09 1.47
N LEU A 130 7.78 5.45 0.59
CA LEU A 130 8.02 6.09 -0.70
C LEU A 130 7.41 7.49 -0.68
N ALA A 131 8.22 8.52 -0.87
CA ALA A 131 7.76 9.89 -1.10
C ALA A 131 7.77 10.19 -2.61
N GLU A 132 6.70 10.79 -3.09
CA GLU A 132 6.53 11.28 -4.45
C GLU A 132 6.19 12.76 -4.41
N VAL A 133 6.88 13.56 -5.22
CA VAL A 133 6.58 14.99 -5.40
C VAL A 133 5.91 15.16 -6.75
N VAL A 134 4.69 15.66 -6.74
CA VAL A 134 3.94 16.08 -7.93
C VAL A 134 4.20 17.56 -8.13
N GLY A 135 4.60 17.96 -9.33
CA GLY A 135 4.86 19.34 -9.71
C GLY A 135 4.46 19.59 -11.16
N GLU A 136 4.47 20.86 -11.58
CA GLU A 136 4.25 21.21 -12.97
C GLU A 136 5.53 20.94 -13.79
N THR A 137 5.35 20.34 -14.96
CA THR A 137 6.40 20.08 -15.94
C THR A 137 5.89 20.37 -17.35
N THR A 138 6.81 20.63 -18.28
CA THR A 138 6.49 20.95 -19.67
C THR A 138 6.99 19.83 -20.59
N ILE A 139 6.07 19.27 -21.37
CA ILE A 139 6.35 18.21 -22.34
C ILE A 139 6.34 18.82 -23.74
N CYS A 140 7.43 18.63 -24.50
CA CYS A 140 7.49 19.01 -25.91
C CYS A 140 6.90 17.90 -26.78
N ILE A 141 5.95 18.26 -27.67
CA ILE A 141 5.37 17.34 -28.64
C ILE A 141 5.67 17.78 -30.07
N SER A 142 5.98 16.79 -30.91
CA SER A 142 5.92 16.97 -32.37
C SER A 142 4.45 16.90 -32.80
N VAL A 143 4.10 17.68 -33.81
CA VAL A 143 2.77 17.64 -34.44
C VAL A 143 3.04 17.25 -35.88
N HIS A 144 2.54 16.10 -36.30
CA HIS A 144 2.63 15.73 -37.71
C HIS A 144 1.74 16.68 -38.54
N PRO A 145 2.23 17.16 -39.70
CA PRO A 145 1.51 18.12 -40.54
C PRO A 145 0.47 17.46 -41.47
N LEU A 146 0.38 16.13 -41.45
CA LEU A 146 -0.59 15.33 -42.19
C LEU A 146 -1.56 14.72 -41.18
N ASP A 147 -2.82 14.60 -41.57
CA ASP A 147 -3.81 13.84 -40.82
C ASP A 147 -3.40 12.37 -40.82
N PHE A 148 -3.04 11.87 -39.64
CA PHE A 148 -2.74 10.47 -39.39
C PHE A 148 -3.98 9.84 -38.79
N GLU A 149 -4.87 9.32 -39.64
CA GLU A 149 -5.88 8.36 -39.21
C GLU A 149 -5.23 6.99 -39.11
N GLU A 150 -5.08 6.50 -37.87
CA GLU A 150 -4.88 5.08 -37.62
C GLU A 150 -6.17 4.36 -38.02
N GLU A 151 -6.10 3.38 -38.91
CA GLU A 151 -7.30 2.67 -39.38
C GLU A 151 -7.81 1.77 -38.26
N TRP A 152 -8.96 2.14 -37.67
CA TRP A 152 -9.61 1.37 -36.62
C TRP A 152 -10.44 0.26 -37.27
N ASP A 153 -10.04 -0.99 -37.07
CA ASP A 153 -10.87 -2.16 -37.39
C ASP A 153 -12.13 -2.14 -36.51
N PHE A 154 -13.23 -1.63 -37.05
CA PHE A 154 -14.55 -1.74 -36.44
C PHE A 154 -15.17 -3.08 -36.84
N GLU A 155 -15.56 -3.90 -35.86
CA GLU A 155 -16.37 -5.09 -36.14
C GLU A 155 -17.79 -4.66 -36.56
N ASP A 156 -18.23 -5.06 -37.76
CA ASP A 156 -19.57 -4.78 -38.28
C ASP A 156 -20.65 -5.50 -37.45
N GLU A 157 -21.30 -4.81 -36.50
CA GLU A 157 -22.50 -5.30 -35.80
C GLU A 157 -23.73 -5.37 -36.75
N SER A 158 -23.70 -6.36 -37.64
CA SER A 158 -24.81 -6.70 -38.53
C SER A 158 -25.94 -7.41 -37.77
N SER A 159 -26.86 -6.63 -37.20
CA SER A 159 -28.09 -7.16 -36.60
C SER A 159 -29.01 -7.80 -37.64
N SER A 160 -28.95 -9.13 -37.76
CA SER A 160 -29.76 -9.88 -38.73
C SER A 160 -31.19 -10.09 -38.25
N SER A 161 -32.09 -9.16 -38.59
CA SER A 161 -33.54 -9.31 -38.40
C SER A 161 -34.13 -10.29 -39.43
N SER A 162 -33.94 -11.60 -39.21
CA SER A 162 -34.45 -12.64 -40.12
C SER A 162 -35.96 -12.88 -39.94
N SER A 163 -36.78 -12.24 -40.78
CA SER A 163 -38.20 -12.59 -40.93
C SER A 163 -38.43 -13.51 -42.13
N SER A 164 -38.49 -14.83 -41.90
CA SER A 164 -39.12 -15.78 -42.83
C SER A 164 -39.65 -17.01 -42.09
N SER A 165 -40.75 -17.56 -42.58
CA SER A 165 -41.63 -18.51 -41.87
C SER A 165 -41.59 -19.92 -42.46
N SER A 166 -41.64 -20.96 -41.59
CA SER A 166 -41.99 -22.39 -41.86
C SER A 166 -41.07 -23.16 -42.85
N SER A 167 -40.79 -24.48 -42.76
CA SER A 167 -41.08 -25.62 -41.86
C SER A 167 -40.34 -26.87 -42.42
N SER A 168 -40.00 -27.98 -41.75
CA SER A 168 -40.09 -28.48 -40.36
C SER A 168 -39.29 -29.83 -40.24
N SER A 169 -39.25 -30.45 -39.05
CA SER A 169 -38.79 -31.84 -38.72
C SER A 169 -37.30 -32.20 -38.96
N SER A 170 -36.61 -33.00 -38.11
CA SER A 170 -37.02 -33.74 -36.89
C SER A 170 -35.81 -34.22 -36.03
N SER A 171 -35.98 -34.23 -34.69
CA SER A 171 -35.35 -35.12 -33.66
C SER A 171 -33.82 -35.40 -33.69
N SER A 172 -33.04 -35.19 -32.62
CA SER A 172 -33.18 -35.93 -31.34
C SER A 172 -32.16 -35.51 -30.24
N SER A 173 -32.60 -35.62 -28.97
CA SER A 173 -31.86 -35.80 -27.70
C SER A 173 -30.37 -35.41 -27.51
N SER A 174 -30.07 -34.60 -26.48
CA SER A 174 -29.53 -35.08 -25.18
C SER A 174 -29.21 -33.92 -24.20
N SER A 175 -28.80 -34.23 -22.96
CA SER A 175 -28.92 -33.39 -21.75
C SER A 175 -27.61 -33.07 -21.03
N SER A 176 -27.47 -31.86 -20.47
CA SER A 176 -26.66 -31.41 -19.29
C SER A 176 -26.43 -29.88 -19.42
N SER A 177 -26.59 -28.95 -18.47
CA SER A 177 -26.55 -28.83 -16.99
C SER A 177 -25.29 -28.10 -16.48
N SER A 178 -25.48 -27.13 -15.57
CA SER A 178 -24.46 -26.23 -14.96
C SER A 178 -23.98 -25.07 -15.87
N SER A 179 -23.60 -23.88 -15.38
CA SER A 179 -23.55 -23.34 -14.00
C SER A 179 -23.73 -21.81 -14.02
N SER A 180 -24.30 -21.23 -12.96
CA SER A 180 -24.28 -19.78 -12.71
C SER A 180 -23.49 -19.50 -11.43
N SER A 181 -22.45 -18.66 -11.57
CA SER A 181 -21.56 -18.25 -10.49
C SER A 181 -22.15 -17.11 -9.67
N SER A 182 -22.16 -17.25 -8.34
CA SER A 182 -22.71 -16.25 -7.41
C SER A 182 -21.85 -16.12 -6.16
N GLY A 183 -21.11 -15.00 -6.08
CA GLY A 183 -20.64 -14.38 -4.83
C GLY A 183 -19.54 -15.09 -4.01
N PRO A 184 -18.50 -14.38 -3.53
CA PRO A 184 -17.59 -14.93 -2.54
C PRO A 184 -18.27 -15.04 -1.17
N SER A 185 -18.12 -16.20 -0.53
CA SER A 185 -18.58 -16.49 0.83
C SER A 185 -17.65 -15.88 1.88
N PHE A 186 -18.21 -15.26 2.92
CA PHE A 186 -17.45 -14.85 4.11
C PHE A 186 -17.09 -16.07 4.96
N GLU A 187 -15.81 -16.29 5.23
CA GLU A 187 -15.36 -17.29 6.19
C GLU A 187 -15.62 -16.83 7.63
N SER A 188 -16.38 -17.63 8.37
CA SER A 188 -16.55 -17.53 9.83
C SER A 188 -15.76 -18.64 10.49
N SER A 189 -14.61 -18.31 11.08
CA SER A 189 -13.80 -19.27 11.84
C SER A 189 -14.33 -19.45 13.26
N SER A 190 -15.06 -20.53 13.48
CA SER A 190 -15.45 -21.02 14.82
C SER A 190 -14.34 -21.90 15.40
N PHE A 191 -13.77 -21.52 16.55
CA PHE A 191 -12.88 -22.39 17.30
C PHE A 191 -13.68 -23.44 18.09
N HIS A 192 -13.10 -24.64 18.24
CA HIS A 192 -13.65 -25.76 19.04
C HIS A 192 -13.39 -25.55 20.53
#